data_AF-A0A955VVD5-F1
#
_entry.id   AF-A0A955VVD5-F1
#
_cell.length_a   1.000
_cell.length_b   1.000
_cell.length_c   1.000
_cell.angle_alpha   90.00
_cell.angle_beta   90.00
_cell.angle_gamma   90.00
#
_symmetry.space_group_name_H-M   'P 1'
#
loop_
_entity.id
_entity.type
_entity.pdbx_description
1 polymer ?
#
loop_
_entity_poly.entity_id
_entity_poly.type
_entity_poly.pdbx_seq_one_letter_code
_entity_poly.pdbx_strand_id
1 'polypeptide(L)'
;APWRVALSPFDLGRGAHTLAVVVTWDDGVQARAEARFQSQVTTWAEDVHPIAVRQCGMCHGQGAAARPLYQSDQWRPLIDRILDAVRTGRMPLGRAPLTAAEVELLDAWRAADMPEEWP
;
A
#
# COMPACT_ATOMS: atom_id res chain seq x y z
N ALA A 1 -14.83 -15.09 20.81
CA ALA A 1 -14.29 -14.02 19.93
C ALA A 1 -14.75 -14.29 18.50
N PRO A 2 -15.06 -13.27 17.68
CA PRO A 2 -15.41 -13.50 16.27
C PRO A 2 -14.20 -14.02 15.47
N TRP A 3 -14.45 -14.87 14.48
CA TRP A 3 -13.42 -15.31 13.52
C TRP A 3 -12.96 -14.11 12.67
N ARG A 4 -11.66 -14.04 12.38
CA ARG A 4 -11.05 -13.04 11.50
C ARG A 4 -10.23 -13.71 10.41
N VAL A 5 -10.41 -13.25 9.17
CA VAL A 5 -9.60 -13.63 8.00
C VAL A 5 -9.03 -12.34 7.42
N ALA A 6 -7.74 -12.35 7.10
CA ALA A 6 -7.07 -11.25 6.40
C ALA A 6 -6.66 -11.74 5.00
N LEU A 7 -6.87 -10.90 4.00
CA LEU A 7 -6.52 -11.16 2.61
C LEU A 7 -5.52 -10.10 2.14
N SER A 8 -4.46 -10.50 1.46
CA SER A 8 -3.53 -9.58 0.81
C SER A 8 -4.07 -9.20 -0.57
N PRO A 9 -4.21 -7.91 -0.90
CA PRO A 9 -4.57 -7.48 -2.25
C PRO A 9 -3.55 -7.95 -3.30
N PHE A 10 -2.27 -8.08 -2.92
CA PHE A 10 -1.21 -8.55 -3.80
C PHE A 10 -1.44 -9.99 -4.25
N ASP A 11 -1.76 -10.89 -3.31
CA ASP A 11 -2.01 -12.31 -3.58
C ASP A 11 -3.30 -12.52 -4.40
N LEU A 12 -4.29 -11.65 -4.21
CA LEU A 12 -5.55 -11.69 -4.96
C LEU A 12 -5.42 -11.13 -6.37
N GLY A 13 -4.46 -10.23 -6.60
CA GLY A 13 -4.36 -9.46 -7.84
C GLY A 13 -5.46 -8.40 -8.01
N ARG A 14 -5.31 -7.57 -9.04
CA ARG A 14 -6.25 -6.48 -9.35
C ARG A 14 -7.60 -7.03 -9.85
N GLY A 15 -8.70 -6.36 -9.51
CA GLY A 15 -10.01 -6.56 -10.10
C GLY A 15 -11.09 -7.11 -9.16
N ALA A 16 -12.15 -7.65 -9.76
CA ALA A 16 -13.34 -8.08 -9.03
C ALA A 16 -13.15 -9.46 -8.39
N HIS A 17 -13.44 -9.56 -7.10
CA HIS A 17 -13.32 -10.78 -6.31
C HIS A 17 -14.59 -11.08 -5.53
N THR A 18 -14.77 -12.35 -5.17
CA THR A 18 -15.85 -12.80 -4.27
C THR A 18 -15.25 -13.63 -3.13
N LEU A 19 -15.44 -13.17 -1.90
CA LEU A 19 -15.15 -13.95 -0.70
C LEU A 19 -16.37 -14.82 -0.37
N ALA A 20 -16.20 -16.14 -0.39
CA ALA A 20 -17.22 -17.10 0.04
C ALA A 20 -16.79 -17.75 1.35
N VAL A 21 -17.65 -17.68 2.37
CA VAL A 21 -17.48 -18.35 3.66
C VAL A 21 -18.51 -19.47 3.75
N VAL A 22 -18.03 -20.70 3.93
CA VAL A 22 -18.88 -21.88 4.12
C VAL A 22 -18.66 -22.43 5.51
N VAL A 23 -19.73 -22.55 6.28
CA VAL A 23 -19.74 -23.21 7.59
C VAL A 23 -20.41 -24.56 7.41
N THR A 24 -19.77 -25.63 7.87
CA THR A 24 -20.34 -26.97 7.91
C THR A 24 -20.43 -27.40 9.37
N TRP A 25 -21.59 -27.90 9.78
CA TRP A 25 -21.82 -28.46 11.12
C TRP A 25 -21.65 -29.98 11.10
N ASP A 26 -21.52 -30.59 12.29
CA ASP A 26 -21.28 -32.03 12.45
C ASP A 26 -22.43 -32.90 11.91
N ASP A 27 -23.64 -32.34 11.81
CA ASP A 27 -24.81 -32.96 11.20
C ASP A 27 -24.83 -32.84 9.66
N GLY A 28 -23.79 -32.25 9.07
CA GLY A 28 -23.65 -32.05 7.63
C GLY A 28 -24.41 -30.85 7.09
N VAL A 29 -25.12 -30.08 7.93
CA VAL A 29 -25.77 -28.83 7.49
C VAL A 29 -24.69 -27.85 7.05
N GLN A 30 -24.98 -27.07 6.01
CA GLN A 30 -24.10 -26.01 5.52
C GLN A 30 -24.80 -24.66 5.47
N ALA A 31 -24.06 -23.61 5.80
CA ALA A 31 -24.44 -22.22 5.55
C ALA A 31 -23.35 -21.56 4.72
N ARG A 32 -23.76 -20.73 3.77
CA ARG A 32 -22.86 -19.99 2.88
C ARG A 32 -23.18 -18.51 2.95
N ALA A 33 -22.14 -17.70 3.09
CA ALA A 33 -22.20 -16.26 2.95
C ALA A 33 -21.19 -15.81 1.88
N GLU A 34 -21.55 -14.80 1.09
CA GLU A 34 -20.69 -14.24 0.05
C GLU A 34 -20.59 -12.72 0.17
N ALA A 35 -19.41 -12.18 -0.12
CA ALA A 35 -19.16 -10.75 -0.24
C ALA A 35 -18.36 -10.47 -1.52
N ARG A 36 -18.83 -9.54 -2.33
CA ARG A 36 -18.12 -9.07 -3.53
C ARG A 36 -17.29 -7.85 -3.18
N PHE A 37 -16.08 -7.76 -3.73
CA PHE A 37 -15.19 -6.61 -3.52
C PHE A 37 -14.30 -6.39 -4.74
N GLN A 38 -13.70 -5.20 -4.82
CA GLN A 38 -12.66 -4.88 -5.79
C GLN A 38 -11.32 -4.86 -5.08
N SER A 39 -10.34 -5.60 -5.59
CA SER A 39 -8.96 -5.52 -5.14
C SER A 39 -8.19 -4.57 -6.06
N GLN A 40 -7.38 -3.72 -5.46
CA GLN A 40 -6.37 -2.94 -6.16
C GLN A 40 -5.01 -3.32 -5.57
N VAL A 41 -4.01 -3.41 -6.42
CA VAL A 41 -2.63 -3.64 -5.99
C VAL A 41 -1.93 -2.31 -6.11
N THR A 42 -1.33 -1.84 -5.03
CA THR A 42 -0.46 -0.66 -5.07
C THR A 42 0.98 -1.13 -5.17
N THR A 43 1.69 -0.70 -6.21
CA THR A 43 3.09 -1.11 -6.46
C THR A 43 4.04 0.07 -6.36
N TRP A 44 5.33 -0.22 -6.17
CA TRP A 44 6.34 0.82 -6.23
C TRP A 44 6.37 1.45 -7.63
N ALA A 45 6.53 0.65 -8.67
CA ALA A 45 6.78 1.12 -10.02
C ALA A 45 5.65 2.03 -10.55
N GLU A 46 4.40 1.64 -10.33
CA GLU A 46 3.24 2.32 -10.92
C GLU A 46 2.72 3.45 -10.04
N ASP A 47 2.70 3.27 -8.71
CA ASP A 47 1.95 4.14 -7.82
C ASP A 47 2.86 5.01 -6.94
N VAL A 48 3.89 4.43 -6.32
CA VAL A 48 4.72 5.14 -5.33
C VAL A 48 5.89 5.90 -5.97
N HIS A 49 6.57 5.30 -6.94
CA HIS A 49 7.73 5.90 -7.60
C HIS A 49 7.41 7.26 -8.26
N PRO A 50 6.27 7.44 -8.96
CA PRO A 50 5.89 8.76 -9.47
C PRO A 50 5.73 9.82 -8.38
N ILE A 51 5.24 9.45 -7.18
CA ILE A 51 5.18 10.36 -6.02
C ILE A 51 6.59 10.67 -5.53
N ALA A 52 7.45 9.66 -5.37
CA ALA A 52 8.83 9.82 -4.93
C ALA A 52 9.61 10.79 -5.83
N VAL A 53 9.52 10.62 -7.15
CA VAL A 53 10.20 11.50 -8.12
C VAL A 53 9.65 12.93 -8.05
N ARG A 54 8.32 13.10 -8.11
CA ARG A 54 7.68 14.41 -8.23
C ARG A 54 7.75 15.24 -6.95
N GLN A 55 7.52 14.61 -5.79
CA GLN A 55 7.42 15.29 -4.50
C GLN A 55 8.75 15.31 -3.73
N CYS A 56 9.54 14.25 -3.83
CA CYS A 56 10.72 14.04 -2.98
C CYS A 56 12.05 14.16 -3.74
N GLY A 57 12.05 13.88 -5.06
CA GLY A 57 13.26 13.66 -5.86
C GLY A 57 14.23 14.84 -5.92
N MET A 58 13.74 16.08 -5.76
CA MET A 58 14.61 17.26 -5.71
C MET A 58 15.66 17.18 -4.59
N CYS A 59 15.29 16.65 -3.42
CA CYS A 59 16.18 16.57 -2.26
C CYS A 59 16.67 15.13 -2.02
N HIS A 60 15.85 14.14 -2.36
CA HIS A 60 16.11 12.73 -2.08
C HIS A 60 16.41 11.88 -3.32
N GLY A 61 16.53 12.50 -4.49
CA GLY A 61 16.87 11.87 -5.77
C GLY A 61 18.30 11.34 -5.84
N GLN A 62 18.63 10.66 -6.95
CA GLN A 62 19.99 10.19 -7.19
C GLN A 62 20.96 11.37 -7.27
N GLY A 63 22.00 11.35 -6.43
CA GLY A 63 23.00 12.43 -6.35
C GLY A 63 22.50 13.71 -5.66
N ALA A 64 21.29 13.72 -5.08
CA ALA A 64 20.78 14.83 -4.31
C ALA A 64 21.42 14.90 -2.91
N ALA A 65 21.29 16.06 -2.25
CA ALA A 65 22.02 16.35 -1.01
C ALA A 65 21.45 15.66 0.25
N ALA A 66 20.17 15.24 0.24
CA ALA A 66 19.56 14.58 1.39
C ALA A 66 19.74 13.06 1.32
N ARG A 67 19.21 12.36 2.33
CA ARG A 67 19.21 10.90 2.36
C ARG A 67 18.59 10.33 1.07
N PRO A 68 19.22 9.34 0.40
CA PRO A 68 18.63 8.67 -0.76
C PRO A 68 17.24 8.09 -0.46
N LEU A 69 16.23 8.48 -1.25
CA LEU A 69 14.86 7.92 -1.25
C LEU A 69 14.31 7.88 -2.69
N TYR A 70 15.11 7.41 -3.64
CA TYR A 70 14.75 7.32 -5.07
C TYR A 70 14.58 5.89 -5.58
N GLN A 71 14.77 4.89 -4.73
CA GLN A 71 14.51 3.48 -5.00
C GLN A 71 13.69 2.86 -3.87
N SER A 72 12.94 1.80 -4.18
CA SER A 72 12.04 1.15 -3.22
C SER A 72 12.78 0.56 -2.02
N ASP A 73 13.96 -0.02 -2.24
CA ASP A 73 14.83 -0.60 -1.22
C ASP A 73 15.27 0.42 -0.15
N GLN A 74 15.37 1.70 -0.53
CA GLN A 74 15.65 2.81 0.38
C GLN A 74 14.41 3.22 1.21
N TRP A 75 13.21 3.03 0.66
CA TRP A 75 11.94 3.35 1.32
C TRP A 75 11.52 2.27 2.30
N ARG A 76 11.63 0.98 1.94
CA ARG A 76 11.19 -0.17 2.75
C ARG A 76 11.59 -0.09 4.24
N PRO A 77 12.87 0.12 4.60
CA PRO A 77 13.27 0.22 6.01
C PRO A 77 12.83 1.51 6.70
N LEU A 78 12.32 2.50 5.95
CA LEU A 78 11.99 3.84 6.44
C LEU A 78 10.50 4.19 6.29
N ILE A 79 9.68 3.28 5.76
CA ILE A 79 8.31 3.60 5.34
C ILE A 79 7.48 4.23 6.45
N ASP A 80 7.59 3.74 7.68
CA ASP A 80 6.93 4.28 8.87
C ASP A 80 7.33 5.73 9.13
N ARG A 81 8.62 6.03 9.04
CA ARG A 81 9.16 7.38 9.23
C ARG A 81 8.78 8.30 8.08
N ILE A 82 8.71 7.79 6.86
CA ILE A 82 8.28 8.55 5.68
C ILE A 82 6.81 8.93 5.84
N LEU A 83 5.94 7.97 6.16
CA LEU A 83 4.51 8.18 6.42
C LEU A 83 4.29 9.21 7.53
N ASP A 84 5.02 9.08 8.65
CA ASP A 84 4.99 10.04 9.74
C ASP A 84 5.42 11.44 9.27
N ALA A 85 6.49 11.57 8.48
CA ALA A 85 6.96 12.86 7.98
C ALA A 85 5.96 13.55 7.04
N VAL A 86 5.32 12.79 6.14
CA VAL A 86 4.34 13.37 5.20
C VAL A 86 3.00 13.68 5.87
N ARG A 87 2.55 12.84 6.82
CA ARG A 87 1.30 13.08 7.57
C ARG A 87 1.40 14.29 8.50
N THR A 88 2.55 14.50 9.13
CA THR A 88 2.76 15.66 9.99
C THR A 88 3.19 16.91 9.23
N GLY A 89 3.26 16.86 7.89
CA GLY A 89 3.67 17.99 7.04
C GLY A 89 5.13 18.43 7.21
N ARG A 90 6.01 17.57 7.75
CA ARG A 90 7.47 17.84 7.80
C ARG A 90 8.12 17.66 6.43
N MET A 91 7.49 16.87 5.56
CA MET A 91 7.88 16.68 4.17
C MET A 91 6.65 16.77 3.27
N PRO A 92 6.81 17.25 2.03
CA PRO A 92 8.02 17.81 1.45
C PRO A 92 8.33 19.25 1.94
N LEU A 93 9.60 19.61 2.07
CA LEU A 93 10.02 20.97 2.42
C LEU A 93 9.90 21.92 1.21
N GLY A 94 9.31 23.11 1.43
CA GLY A 94 9.21 24.14 0.39
C GLY A 94 8.29 23.78 -0.79
N ARG A 95 7.46 22.74 -0.65
CA ARG A 95 6.45 22.31 -1.62
C ARG A 95 5.11 22.12 -0.92
N ALA A 96 4.05 21.97 -1.71
CA ALA A 96 2.75 21.60 -1.16
C ALA A 96 2.83 20.21 -0.48
N PRO A 97 2.11 19.99 0.63
CA PRO A 97 1.95 18.67 1.21
C PRO A 97 1.43 17.65 0.18
N LEU A 98 1.71 16.37 0.42
CA LEU A 98 1.03 15.30 -0.31
C LEU A 98 -0.48 15.42 -0.10
N THR A 99 -1.23 15.14 -1.16
CA THR A 99 -2.68 15.01 -1.09
C THR A 99 -3.08 13.78 -0.25
N ALA A 100 -4.31 13.77 0.25
CA ALA A 100 -4.83 12.61 1.00
C ALA A 100 -4.74 11.31 0.19
N ALA A 101 -5.07 11.35 -1.11
CA ALA A 101 -4.99 10.20 -2.00
C ALA A 101 -3.54 9.70 -2.19
N GLU A 102 -2.55 10.59 -2.26
CA GLU A 102 -1.15 10.18 -2.35
C GLU A 102 -0.68 9.52 -1.05
N VAL A 103 -1.10 10.02 0.12
CA VAL A 103 -0.79 9.38 1.41
C VAL A 103 -1.46 8.00 1.50
N GLU A 104 -2.70 7.87 1.05
CA GLU A 104 -3.42 6.59 0.97
C GLU A 104 -2.70 5.57 0.09
N LEU A 105 -2.09 5.97 -1.03
CA LEU A 105 -1.26 5.08 -1.85
C LEU A 105 -0.02 4.60 -1.09
N LEU A 106 0.66 5.48 -0.34
CA LEU A 106 1.80 5.06 0.48
C LEU A 106 1.40 4.06 1.56
N ASP A 107 0.24 4.26 2.19
CA ASP A 107 -0.33 3.33 3.17
C ASP A 107 -0.74 1.99 2.55
N ALA A 108 -1.39 2.02 1.38
CA ALA A 108 -1.81 0.82 0.66
C ALA A 108 -0.59 0.00 0.21
N TRP A 109 0.45 0.66 -0.30
CA TRP A 109 1.72 0.01 -0.64
C TRP A 109 2.36 -0.66 0.58
N ARG A 110 2.43 0.05 1.72
CA ARG A 110 2.91 -0.52 2.99
C ARG A 110 2.07 -1.74 3.41
N ALA A 111 0.74 -1.64 3.34
CA ALA A 111 -0.17 -2.72 3.75
C ALA A 111 -0.08 -3.96 2.85
N ALA A 112 0.34 -3.79 1.60
CA ALA A 112 0.57 -4.87 0.64
C ALA A 112 1.98 -5.51 0.73
N ASP A 113 2.75 -5.23 1.79
CA ASP A 113 4.15 -5.64 1.95
C ASP A 113 5.10 -5.06 0.87
N MET A 114 4.74 -3.86 0.39
CA MET A 114 5.57 -3.03 -0.48
C MET A 114 6.03 -3.74 -1.76
N PRO A 115 5.14 -4.24 -2.63
CA PRO A 115 5.55 -4.93 -3.85
C PRO A 115 6.24 -3.96 -4.82
N GLU A 116 7.22 -4.45 -5.57
CA GLU A 116 7.95 -3.64 -6.57
C GLU A 116 7.06 -3.37 -7.78
N GLU A 117 6.60 -4.45 -8.39
CA GLU A 117 5.75 -4.52 -9.56
C GLU A 117 4.64 -5.54 -9.28
N TRP A 118 3.61 -5.54 -10.11
CA TRP A 118 2.62 -6.60 -10.14
C TRP A 118 2.84 -7.46 -11.40
N PRO A 119 2.86 -8.80 -11.30
CA PRO A 119 3.16 -9.70 -12.41
C PRO A 119 2.16 -9.65 -13.57
#